data_AF-A0A0D0E480-F1
#
_entry.id   AF-A0A0D0E480-F1
#
_cell.length_a   1.000
_cell.length_b   1.000
_cell.length_c   1.000
_cell.angle_alpha   90.00
_cell.angle_beta   90.00
_cell.angle_gamma   90.00
#
_symmetry.space_group_name_H-M   'P 1'
#
loop_
_entity.id
_entity.type
_entity.pdbx_description
1 polymer ?
#
loop_
_entity_poly.entity_id
_entity_poly.type
_entity_poly.pdbx_seq_one_letter_code
_entity_poly.pdbx_strand_id
1 'polypeptide(L)'
;PTHKSHLNIHFWTLADYLKWFNNSPEAQAGVHRRVDYLEHKDSSGISPDTLAVICWAMCNRWTTLGKCDLAPQSWGQIDAMGHQKFHVLVENAHPLFQFADNGWKLDRLATSMYLSWAKTYIENN
;
A
#
# COMPACT_ATOMS: atom_id res chain seq x y z
N PRO A 1 4.25 -13.95 8.68
CA PRO A 1 3.25 -14.90 8.11
C PRO A 1 3.85 -15.57 6.86
N THR A 2 3.35 -16.73 6.44
CA THR A 2 3.88 -17.44 5.25
C THR A 2 2.75 -17.97 4.38
N HIS A 3 3.03 -18.18 3.09
CA HIS A 3 2.07 -18.81 2.16
C HIS A 3 1.50 -20.13 2.69
N LYS A 4 2.34 -20.97 3.31
CA LYS A 4 1.92 -22.26 3.88
C LYS A 4 0.96 -22.13 5.07
N SER A 5 1.03 -21.02 5.82
CA SER A 5 0.19 -20.79 7.00
C SER A 5 -1.08 -19.99 6.69
N HIS A 6 -1.18 -19.35 5.52
CA HIS A 6 -2.36 -18.57 5.12
C HIS A 6 -2.69 -18.85 3.65
N LEU A 7 -3.23 -20.04 3.40
CA LEU A 7 -3.57 -20.54 2.06
C LEU A 7 -4.70 -19.73 1.38
N ASN A 8 -5.47 -18.97 2.16
CA ASN A 8 -6.58 -18.17 1.65
C ASN A 8 -6.14 -16.83 1.06
N ILE A 9 -4.91 -16.39 1.32
CA ILE A 9 -4.39 -15.13 0.76
C ILE A 9 -4.09 -15.35 -0.72
N HIS A 10 -4.73 -14.57 -1.59
CA HIS A 10 -4.66 -14.73 -3.04
C HIS A 10 -3.41 -14.08 -3.64
N PHE A 11 -3.01 -12.93 -3.11
CA PHE A 11 -2.02 -12.07 -3.76
C PHE A 11 -0.75 -11.91 -2.92
N TRP A 12 -0.04 -13.01 -2.67
CA TRP A 12 1.24 -12.96 -1.95
C TRP A 12 2.28 -12.14 -2.69
N THR A 13 2.36 -12.28 -4.01
CA THR A 13 3.28 -11.52 -4.85
C THR A 13 2.55 -10.55 -5.78
N LEU A 14 3.27 -9.54 -6.26
CA LEU A 14 2.77 -8.66 -7.32
C LEU A 14 2.42 -9.45 -8.60
N ALA A 15 3.16 -10.54 -8.88
CA ALA A 15 2.92 -11.40 -10.03
C ALA A 15 1.57 -12.13 -9.94
N ASP A 16 1.18 -12.59 -8.75
CA ASP A 16 -0.13 -13.23 -8.52
C ASP A 16 -1.27 -12.26 -8.86
N TYR A 17 -1.16 -11.03 -8.36
CA TYR A 17 -2.14 -9.98 -8.63
C TYR A 17 -2.19 -9.62 -10.12
N LEU A 18 -1.04 -9.40 -10.76
CA LEU A 18 -1.01 -9.04 -12.19
C LEU A 18 -1.54 -10.17 -13.08
N LYS A 19 -1.24 -11.43 -12.72
CA LYS A 19 -1.78 -12.60 -13.42
C LYS A 19 -3.31 -12.65 -13.32
N TRP A 20 -3.86 -12.47 -12.12
CA TRP A 20 -5.31 -12.39 -11.95
C TRP A 20 -5.90 -11.20 -12.73
N PHE A 21 -5.33 -10.02 -12.56
CA PHE A 21 -5.79 -8.78 -13.18
C PHE A 21 -5.85 -8.86 -14.71
N ASN A 22 -4.83 -9.44 -15.33
CA ASN A 22 -4.74 -9.55 -16.78
C ASN A 22 -5.71 -10.60 -17.37
N ASN A 23 -6.09 -11.60 -16.58
CA ASN A 23 -6.87 -12.76 -17.07
C ASN A 23 -8.33 -12.76 -16.61
N SER A 24 -8.75 -11.88 -15.69
CA SER A 24 -10.11 -11.82 -15.16
C SER A 24 -10.92 -10.70 -15.84
N PRO A 25 -12.05 -11.02 -16.50
CA PRO A 25 -12.98 -10.01 -16.99
C PRO A 25 -13.53 -9.11 -15.88
N GLU A 26 -13.74 -9.67 -14.68
CA GLU A 26 -14.19 -8.95 -13.49
C GLU A 26 -13.15 -7.93 -13.04
N ALA A 27 -11.87 -8.31 -13.06
CA ALA A 27 -10.78 -7.36 -12.88
C ALA A 27 -10.92 -6.28 -13.94
N GLN A 28 -11.02 -6.59 -15.23
CA GLN A 28 -11.06 -5.57 -16.29
C GLN A 28 -12.30 -4.65 -16.23
N ALA A 29 -13.43 -5.10 -15.69
CA ALA A 29 -14.71 -4.38 -15.65
C ALA A 29 -14.85 -3.31 -14.54
N GLY A 30 -13.91 -3.19 -13.57
CA GLY A 30 -14.09 -2.40 -12.34
C GLY A 30 -13.55 -0.95 -12.30
N VAL A 31 -14.00 -0.17 -11.31
CA VAL A 31 -13.84 1.29 -11.11
C VAL A 31 -12.40 1.75 -10.74
N HIS A 32 -12.13 3.05 -10.93
CA HIS A 32 -10.90 3.78 -10.59
C HIS A 32 -10.48 3.63 -9.10
N ARG A 33 -9.17 3.51 -8.83
CA ARG A 33 -8.53 3.19 -7.52
C ARG A 33 -8.78 1.76 -7.01
N ARG A 34 -8.34 0.78 -7.80
CA ARG A 34 -8.40 -0.64 -7.45
C ARG A 34 -7.40 -1.01 -6.36
N VAL A 35 -7.94 -1.40 -5.21
CA VAL A 35 -7.21 -1.94 -4.07
C VAL A 35 -7.55 -3.43 -3.84
N ASP A 36 -7.96 -4.14 -4.90
CA ASP A 36 -8.40 -5.54 -4.84
C ASP A 36 -7.32 -6.49 -4.28
N TYR A 37 -6.06 -6.05 -4.36
CA TYR A 37 -4.93 -6.77 -3.77
C TYR A 37 -4.83 -6.63 -2.24
N LEU A 38 -5.60 -5.73 -1.63
CA LEU A 38 -5.66 -5.55 -0.18
C LEU A 38 -6.73 -6.46 0.39
N GLU A 39 -6.27 -7.51 1.07
CA GLU A 39 -7.11 -8.56 1.64
C GLU A 39 -6.78 -8.77 3.12
N HIS A 40 -7.80 -9.03 3.91
CA HIS A 40 -7.68 -9.46 5.29
C HIS A 40 -7.22 -10.93 5.36
N LYS A 41 -6.91 -11.39 6.57
CA LYS A 41 -6.45 -12.76 6.83
C LYS A 41 -7.40 -13.84 6.29
N ASP A 42 -8.70 -13.54 6.31
CA ASP A 42 -9.78 -14.40 5.84
C ASP A 42 -10.04 -14.29 4.33
N SER A 43 -9.17 -13.58 3.60
CA SER A 43 -9.27 -13.26 2.16
C SER A 43 -10.39 -12.29 1.76
N SER A 44 -11.08 -11.69 2.74
CA SER A 44 -12.03 -10.63 2.44
C SER A 44 -11.31 -9.36 2.00
N GLY A 45 -11.89 -8.66 1.02
CA GLY A 45 -11.40 -7.33 0.62
C GLY A 45 -11.56 -6.31 1.76
N ILE A 46 -10.78 -5.24 1.72
CA ILE A 46 -10.92 -4.15 2.69
C ILE A 46 -12.15 -3.30 2.42
N SER A 47 -12.79 -2.80 3.48
CA SER A 47 -13.87 -1.81 3.36
C SER A 47 -13.33 -0.43 2.96
N PRO A 48 -14.17 0.46 2.38
CA PRO A 48 -13.79 1.85 2.13
C PRO A 48 -13.35 2.60 3.40
N ASP A 49 -13.99 2.33 4.55
CA ASP A 49 -13.63 2.95 5.83
C ASP A 49 -12.26 2.49 6.31
N THR A 50 -11.97 1.20 6.20
CA THR A 50 -10.64 0.64 6.50
C THR A 50 -9.57 1.28 5.60
N LEU A 51 -9.86 1.41 4.30
CA LEU A 51 -8.97 2.08 3.36
C LEU A 51 -8.73 3.54 3.77
N ALA A 52 -9.78 4.28 4.13
CA ALA A 52 -9.66 5.66 4.55
C ALA A 52 -8.77 5.83 5.79
N VAL A 53 -8.89 4.93 6.78
CA VAL A 53 -8.03 4.92 7.98
C VAL A 53 -6.57 4.68 7.60
N ILE A 54 -6.30 3.70 6.74
CA ILE A 54 -4.95 3.40 6.23
C ILE A 54 -4.38 4.62 5.51
N CYS A 55 -5.17 5.21 4.61
CA CYS A 55 -4.79 6.38 3.84
C CYS A 55 -4.40 7.55 4.75
N TRP A 56 -5.22 7.81 5.77
CA TRP A 56 -4.97 8.87 6.74
C TRP A 56 -3.70 8.63 7.55
N ALA A 57 -3.46 7.39 7.99
CA ALA A 57 -2.24 7.02 8.69
C ALA A 57 -0.99 7.29 7.84
N MET A 58 -1.01 6.92 6.55
CA MET A 58 0.09 7.16 5.62
C MET A 58 0.32 8.66 5.38
N CYS A 59 -0.75 9.43 5.13
CA CYS A 59 -0.68 10.87 4.96
C CYS A 59 -0.07 11.58 6.18
N ASN A 60 -0.45 11.22 7.40
CA ASN A 60 0.12 11.80 8.62
C ASN A 60 1.63 11.54 8.74
N ARG A 61 2.09 10.35 8.32
CA ARG A 61 3.52 10.03 8.29
C ARG A 61 4.25 10.89 7.27
N TRP A 62 3.72 11.03 6.07
CA TRP A 62 4.32 11.91 5.05
C TRP A 62 4.35 13.37 5.48
N THR A 63 3.28 13.87 6.11
CA THR A 63 3.26 15.21 6.72
C THR A 63 4.32 15.37 7.80
N THR A 64 4.56 14.35 8.62
CA THR A 64 5.64 14.39 9.62
C THR A 64 7.01 14.44 8.96
N LEU A 65 7.24 13.64 7.91
CA LEU A 65 8.48 13.68 7.12
C LEU A 65 8.69 15.03 6.45
N GLY A 66 7.63 15.59 5.84
CA GLY A 66 7.68 16.89 5.17
C GLY A 66 8.02 18.03 6.12
N LYS A 67 7.47 18.03 7.34
CA LYS A 67 7.82 19.02 8.38
C LYS A 67 9.28 18.96 8.84
N CYS A 68 9.96 17.85 8.60
CA CYS A 68 11.36 17.67 8.94
C CYS A 68 12.29 17.82 7.72
N ASP A 69 11.78 18.21 6.56
CA ASP A 69 12.51 18.23 5.28
C ASP A 69 13.08 16.85 4.88
N LEU A 70 12.40 15.78 5.30
CA LEU A 70 12.78 14.38 5.04
C LEU A 70 11.83 13.67 4.05
N ALA A 71 10.82 14.37 3.53
CA ALA A 71 9.92 13.80 2.53
C ALA A 71 10.60 13.80 1.14
N PRO A 72 10.68 12.64 0.46
CA PRO A 72 11.31 12.57 -0.86
C PRO A 72 10.44 13.23 -1.94
N GLN A 73 11.01 13.58 -3.10
CA GLN A 73 10.20 14.13 -4.21
C GLN A 73 9.25 13.09 -4.81
N SER A 74 9.66 11.82 -4.82
CA SER A 74 8.80 10.69 -5.14
C SER A 74 9.00 9.56 -4.12
N TRP A 75 7.96 8.77 -3.87
CA TRP A 75 8.06 7.70 -2.88
C TRP A 75 9.17 6.69 -3.19
N GLY A 76 9.43 6.43 -4.47
CA GLY A 76 10.52 5.54 -4.92
C GLY A 76 11.94 6.07 -4.67
N GLN A 77 12.11 7.31 -4.21
CA GLN A 77 13.40 7.91 -3.88
C GLN A 77 13.70 7.90 -2.37
N ILE A 78 12.81 7.36 -1.54
CA ILE A 78 13.08 7.19 -0.11
C ILE A 78 14.29 6.26 0.08
N ASP A 79 15.18 6.58 1.02
CA ASP A 79 16.30 5.69 1.34
C ASP A 79 15.80 4.39 2.01
N ALA A 80 16.67 3.37 2.04
CA ALA A 80 16.33 2.05 2.57
C ALA A 80 15.91 2.09 4.05
N MET A 81 16.48 3.00 4.86
CA MET A 81 16.14 3.11 6.28
C MET A 81 14.76 3.75 6.47
N GLY A 82 14.45 4.80 5.71
CA GLY A 82 13.15 5.46 5.68
C GLY A 82 12.06 4.52 5.19
N HIS A 83 12.36 3.76 4.14
CA HIS A 83 11.50 2.69 3.62
C HIS A 83 11.19 1.66 4.71
N GLN A 84 12.22 1.10 5.35
CA GLN A 84 12.05 0.11 6.41
C GLN A 84 11.24 0.65 7.60
N LYS A 85 11.53 1.87 8.07
CA LYS A 85 10.80 2.51 9.17
C LYS A 85 9.32 2.72 8.81
N PHE A 86 9.04 3.13 7.59
CA PHE A 86 7.68 3.29 7.10
C PHE A 86 6.93 1.95 7.10
N HIS A 87 7.55 0.90 6.55
CA HIS A 87 7.00 -0.45 6.54
C HIS A 87 6.67 -0.95 7.95
N VAL A 88 7.66 -0.92 8.86
CA VAL A 88 7.46 -1.36 10.26
C VAL A 88 6.29 -0.63 10.92
N LEU A 89 6.18 0.68 10.74
CA LEU A 89 5.11 1.47 11.36
C LEU A 89 3.73 1.12 10.79
N VAL A 90 3.60 1.06 9.47
CA VAL A 90 2.30 0.84 8.81
C VAL A 90 1.86 -0.61 8.93
N GLU A 91 2.76 -1.58 8.78
CA GLU A 91 2.46 -3.01 8.90
C GLU A 91 2.10 -3.41 10.35
N ASN A 92 2.68 -2.75 11.36
CA ASN A 92 2.28 -2.97 12.75
C ASN A 92 0.89 -2.42 13.05
N ALA A 93 0.52 -1.27 12.47
CA ALA A 93 -0.81 -0.68 12.62
C ALA A 93 -1.88 -1.40 11.78
N HIS A 94 -1.48 -1.94 10.63
CA HIS A 94 -2.35 -2.58 9.66
C HIS A 94 -1.75 -3.93 9.21
N PRO A 95 -1.95 -5.01 9.98
CA PRO A 95 -1.32 -6.31 9.75
C PRO A 95 -1.63 -6.95 8.38
N LEU A 96 -2.65 -6.47 7.66
CA LEU A 96 -2.95 -6.95 6.30
C LEU A 96 -1.78 -6.78 5.32
N PHE A 97 -0.93 -5.77 5.54
CA PHE A 97 0.25 -5.54 4.71
C PHE A 97 1.35 -6.59 4.93
N GLN A 98 1.29 -7.35 6.03
CA GLN A 98 2.20 -8.46 6.27
C GLN A 98 1.87 -9.68 5.40
N PHE A 99 0.67 -9.74 4.78
CA PHE A 99 0.29 -10.79 3.83
C PHE A 99 0.76 -10.44 2.41
N ALA A 100 2.06 -10.19 2.28
CA ALA A 100 2.73 -9.83 1.04
C ALA A 100 4.21 -10.20 1.09
N ASP A 101 4.74 -10.69 -0.01
CA ASP A 101 6.18 -10.88 -0.18
C ASP A 101 6.84 -9.52 -0.44
N ASN A 102 7.93 -9.23 0.29
CA ASN A 102 8.70 -8.00 0.16
C ASN A 102 7.87 -6.71 0.32
N GLY A 103 6.72 -6.75 1.02
CA GLY A 103 5.91 -5.57 1.31
C GLY A 103 5.22 -4.94 0.09
N TRP A 104 5.15 -5.62 -1.06
CA TRP A 104 4.75 -5.02 -2.34
C TRP A 104 3.37 -4.35 -2.32
N LYS A 105 2.44 -4.85 -1.49
CA LYS A 105 1.09 -4.26 -1.34
C LYS A 105 1.16 -2.85 -0.77
N LEU A 106 1.96 -2.65 0.27
CA LEU A 106 2.15 -1.35 0.88
C LEU A 106 2.89 -0.41 -0.07
N ASP A 107 3.94 -0.89 -0.74
CA ASP A 107 4.69 -0.11 -1.73
C ASP A 107 3.82 0.39 -2.87
N ARG A 108 2.97 -0.48 -3.41
CA ARG A 108 2.06 -0.13 -4.49
C ARG A 108 1.05 0.93 -4.05
N LEU A 109 0.46 0.76 -2.87
CA LEU A 109 -0.49 1.73 -2.32
C LEU A 109 0.21 3.08 -2.05
N ALA A 110 1.35 3.06 -1.39
CA ALA A 110 2.14 4.23 -1.06
C ALA A 110 2.55 5.00 -2.31
N THR A 111 3.08 4.32 -3.33
CA THR A 111 3.47 4.94 -4.60
C THR A 111 2.28 5.62 -5.29
N SER A 112 1.13 4.96 -5.35
CA SER A 112 -0.08 5.52 -5.97
C SER A 112 -0.59 6.76 -5.23
N MET A 113 -0.51 6.76 -3.90
CA MET A 113 -1.09 7.80 -3.06
C MET A 113 -0.14 8.97 -2.82
N TYR A 114 1.15 8.69 -2.69
CA TYR A 114 2.18 9.68 -2.40
C TYR A 114 2.19 10.77 -3.47
N LEU A 115 2.03 10.40 -4.74
CA LEU A 115 1.99 11.37 -5.83
C LEU A 115 0.86 12.39 -5.65
N SER A 116 -0.32 11.96 -5.18
CA SER A 116 -1.43 12.89 -4.90
C SER A 116 -1.12 13.79 -3.70
N TRP A 117 -0.52 13.23 -2.65
CA TRP A 117 -0.14 14.00 -1.45
C TRP A 117 0.98 15.00 -1.75
N ALA A 118 2.05 14.58 -2.42
CA ALA A 118 3.21 15.41 -2.76
C ALA A 118 2.82 16.62 -3.62
N LYS A 119 1.92 16.44 -4.59
CA LYS A 119 1.36 17.56 -5.37
C LYS A 119 0.70 18.63 -4.49
N THR A 120 -0.01 18.21 -3.45
CA THR A 120 -0.71 19.14 -2.56
C THR A 120 0.21 19.83 -1.55
N TYR A 121 1.23 19.13 -1.06
CA TYR A 121 2.02 19.58 0.11
C TYR A 121 3.50 19.87 -0.17
N ILE A 122 4.04 19.43 -1.31
CA ILE A 122 5.42 19.69 -1.74
C ILE A 122 5.42 20.66 -2.92
N GLU A 123 4.65 20.38 -3.98
CA GLU A 123 4.69 21.20 -5.22
C GLU A 123 3.95 22.55 -5.09
N ASN A 124 2.98 22.65 -4.17
CA ASN A 124 2.22 23.88 -3.91
C ASN A 124 2.79 24.72 -2.75
N ASN A 125 3.96 24.36 -2.23
CA ASN A 125 4.73 25.16 -1.26
C ASN A 125 5.93 25.81 -1.96
#